data_AF-A0A924P1A1-F1
#
_entry.id   AF-A0A924P1A1-F1
#
_cell.length_a   1.000
_cell.length_b   1.000
_cell.length_c   1.000
_cell.angle_alpha   90.00
_cell.angle_beta   90.00
_cell.angle_gamma   90.00
#
_symmetry.space_group_name_H-M   'P 1'
#
loop_
_entity.id
_entity.type
_entity.pdbx_description
1 polymer ?
#
loop_
_entity_poly.entity_id
_entity_poly.type
_entity_poly.pdbx_seq_one_letter_code
_entity_poly.pdbx_strand_id
1 'polypeptide(L)'
;MSTDWTPNFGGVSLNPPTWTTKRPMRIAILGDFGAGALAGRLDTGAALAKRKPLKVEFDTLEDALARLQLKLTLPLGPDGAPVVIEVTEIESFHPDELYRNLDIFSALASLRQRLNNTSTFAAAAAELKGWGLDAGPAVSRVSANARARGGAPASGSSLDDFARLTGRPAAKRDSDDSVNALLRQIVGPFIVPAAAPNKDALVASVDKALADAMRAVLHQPDFQNTEALWRGVDFLLRRLETSHQLQVHLFDISAEELAADLSSVDDLADSGLYKLLVEQPSQDADGGFSYIAACHHFDATPPHAELLGRAARVAAHAGAPFITGIATDPFTDRREPPQRMIRGAFQALRDLPDASYLALIGPRFLLRHPYGKKSDPISSFAFEEFSRSTGLRGMLWGHPALLALSVLGTRGAQLTINELPFHHYVDQDGDSVALPCTDRLINTDRSSLLRGFGINGVMAHKGEALVRLAGLEAINGDGLASATSAPRKSASDSRSLIGTAASERVKTDWAPAGRSAGIVGVSAPAQRLAEAKQDVASTAKNESDASAEALADDASAADSELEALLASLGGDAPSTDAAAGPAAAADEPEMDPELEALLKSLG
;
A
#
# COMPACT_ATOMS: atom_id res chain seq x y z
N MET A 1 11.38 -1.50 34.31
CA MET A 1 11.74 -2.21 33.06
C MET A 1 12.76 -1.34 32.35
N SER A 2 13.98 -1.86 32.17
CA SER A 2 15.12 -1.10 31.63
C SER A 2 14.77 -0.47 30.28
N THR A 3 15.06 0.83 30.14
CA THR A 3 14.65 1.71 29.04
C THR A 3 15.69 1.84 27.94
N ASP A 4 16.79 1.09 28.02
CA ASP A 4 17.97 1.30 27.19
C ASP A 4 17.99 0.27 26.05
N TRP A 5 17.15 0.48 25.04
CA TRP A 5 17.34 -0.18 23.75
C TRP A 5 18.61 0.39 23.11
N THR A 6 19.61 -0.47 22.90
CA THR A 6 20.86 -0.12 22.21
C THR A 6 20.86 -0.83 20.86
N PRO A 7 20.81 -0.10 19.72
CA PRO A 7 20.80 -0.73 18.41
C PRO A 7 22.10 -1.47 18.12
N ASN A 8 22.01 -2.68 17.55
CA ASN A 8 23.14 -3.35 16.90
C ASN A 8 22.95 -3.40 15.37
N PHE A 9 23.43 -2.36 14.71
CA PHE A 9 23.40 -2.28 13.24
C PHE A 9 24.45 -3.16 12.53
N GLY A 10 25.15 -4.05 13.25
CA GLY A 10 26.26 -4.84 12.71
C GLY A 10 27.47 -4.00 12.32
N GLY A 11 28.52 -4.68 11.85
CA GLY A 11 29.71 -4.09 11.25
C GLY A 11 29.98 -4.67 9.87
N VAL A 12 30.95 -4.09 9.15
CA VAL A 12 31.52 -4.68 7.93
C VAL A 12 33.03 -4.62 8.08
N SER A 13 33.70 -5.78 8.15
CA SER A 13 35.16 -5.81 8.32
C SER A 13 35.94 -5.52 7.04
N LEU A 14 35.32 -5.76 5.88
CA LEU A 14 35.92 -5.56 4.57
C LEU A 14 35.84 -4.09 4.13
N ASN A 15 36.85 -3.60 3.42
CA ASN A 15 36.76 -2.29 2.79
C ASN A 15 35.74 -2.30 1.63
N PRO A 16 35.01 -1.20 1.39
CA PRO A 16 34.13 -1.09 0.25
C PRO A 16 34.92 -1.19 -1.08
N PRO A 17 34.39 -1.88 -2.10
CA PRO A 17 35.03 -1.96 -3.41
C PRO A 17 35.05 -0.59 -4.10
N THR A 18 36.06 -0.37 -4.94
CA THR A 18 36.17 0.85 -5.74
C THR A 18 35.39 0.71 -7.03
N TRP A 19 34.37 1.55 -7.20
CA TRP A 19 33.52 1.53 -8.39
C TRP A 19 34.04 2.46 -9.48
N THR A 20 34.02 2.00 -10.74
CA THR A 20 34.31 2.86 -11.89
C THR A 20 33.18 3.87 -12.10
N THR A 21 33.55 5.11 -12.44
CA THR A 21 32.59 6.20 -12.66
C THR A 21 31.82 6.06 -13.98
N LYS A 22 32.41 5.39 -14.97
CA LYS A 22 31.78 5.03 -16.24
C LYS A 22 31.33 3.57 -16.20
N ARG A 23 30.09 3.34 -15.80
CA ARG A 23 29.43 2.03 -15.78
C ARG A 23 27.93 2.17 -16.07
N PRO A 24 27.25 1.12 -16.54
CA PRO A 24 25.81 1.17 -16.76
C PRO A 24 25.06 1.42 -15.44
N MET A 25 23.88 2.03 -15.54
CA MET A 25 22.95 2.08 -14.43
C MET A 25 22.38 0.68 -14.22
N ARG A 26 22.73 0.04 -13.11
CA ARG A 26 22.16 -1.26 -12.73
C ARG A 26 21.23 -1.07 -11.54
N ILE A 27 20.01 -1.58 -11.64
CA ILE A 27 19.00 -1.55 -10.58
C ILE A 27 18.82 -2.97 -10.06
N ALA A 28 19.04 -3.19 -8.77
CA ALA A 28 18.70 -4.43 -8.09
C ALA A 28 17.32 -4.30 -7.46
N ILE A 29 16.41 -5.24 -7.72
CA ILE A 29 15.09 -5.30 -7.09
C ILE A 29 14.99 -6.60 -6.30
N LEU A 30 14.85 -6.50 -4.98
CA LEU A 30 14.71 -7.63 -4.07
C LEU A 30 13.21 -7.85 -3.78
N GLY A 31 12.74 -9.09 -3.88
CA GLY A 31 11.35 -9.45 -3.59
C GLY A 31 11.15 -10.96 -3.64
N ASP A 32 10.06 -11.46 -3.07
CA ASP A 32 9.73 -12.90 -3.09
C ASP A 32 9.09 -13.33 -4.42
N PHE A 33 9.81 -13.13 -5.53
CA PHE A 33 9.31 -13.36 -6.89
C PHE A 33 8.92 -14.82 -7.14
N GLY A 34 9.60 -15.77 -6.51
CA GLY A 34 9.29 -17.19 -6.60
C GLY A 34 8.28 -17.70 -5.57
N ALA A 35 7.70 -16.82 -4.74
CA ALA A 35 6.88 -17.18 -3.58
C ALA A 35 7.57 -18.20 -2.64
N GLY A 36 8.87 -18.03 -2.45
CA GLY A 36 9.70 -18.92 -1.63
C GLY A 36 9.27 -18.96 -0.18
N ALA A 37 8.84 -17.84 0.40
CA ALA A 37 8.36 -17.83 1.78
C ALA A 37 7.10 -18.70 1.96
N LEU A 38 6.22 -18.72 0.95
CA LEU A 38 5.05 -19.60 0.96
C LEU A 38 5.47 -21.09 0.91
N ALA A 39 6.55 -21.40 0.19
CA ALA A 39 7.16 -22.73 0.15
C ALA A 39 8.03 -23.05 1.38
N GLY A 40 8.15 -22.14 2.36
CA GLY A 40 8.99 -22.31 3.55
C GLY A 40 10.49 -22.16 3.30
N ARG A 41 10.89 -21.54 2.18
CA ARG A 41 12.28 -21.27 1.84
C ARG A 41 12.83 -20.16 2.73
N LEU A 42 13.95 -20.43 3.41
CA LEU A 42 14.63 -19.49 4.30
C LEU A 42 16.16 -19.61 4.15
N ASP A 43 16.67 -19.36 2.95
CA ASP A 43 18.12 -19.48 2.71
C ASP A 43 18.88 -18.26 3.25
N THR A 44 20.03 -18.50 3.87
CA THR A 44 20.96 -17.47 4.37
C THR A 44 22.40 -17.77 3.95
N GLY A 45 23.31 -16.81 4.14
CA GLY A 45 24.74 -16.94 3.93
C GLY A 45 25.10 -17.49 2.55
N ALA A 46 25.84 -18.60 2.53
CA ALA A 46 26.29 -19.23 1.29
C ALA A 46 25.16 -19.85 0.45
N ALA A 47 24.02 -20.21 1.05
CA ALA A 47 22.87 -20.73 0.30
C ALA A 47 22.20 -19.59 -0.48
N LEU A 48 21.96 -18.46 0.18
CA LEU A 48 21.42 -17.26 -0.44
C LEU A 48 22.36 -16.71 -1.52
N ALA A 49 23.67 -16.65 -1.23
CA ALA A 49 24.68 -16.13 -2.15
C ALA A 49 24.79 -16.89 -3.50
N LYS A 50 24.28 -18.13 -3.58
CA LYS A 50 24.29 -18.92 -4.84
C LYS A 50 23.18 -18.52 -5.81
N ARG A 51 22.21 -17.70 -5.38
CA ARG A 51 21.09 -17.29 -6.22
C ARG A 51 21.56 -16.35 -7.31
N LYS A 52 21.19 -16.68 -8.54
CA LYS A 52 21.48 -15.85 -9.70
C LYS A 52 20.34 -14.84 -9.88
N PRO A 53 20.62 -13.55 -9.99
CA PRO A 53 19.58 -12.59 -10.33
C PRO A 53 19.02 -12.86 -11.73
N LEU A 54 17.75 -12.52 -11.91
CA LEU A 54 17.09 -12.53 -13.21
C LEU A 54 17.21 -11.14 -13.82
N LYS A 55 18.01 -11.00 -14.88
CA LYS A 55 18.00 -9.78 -15.69
C LYS A 55 16.68 -9.73 -16.46
N VAL A 56 15.96 -8.63 -16.37
CA VAL A 56 14.65 -8.44 -17.02
C VAL A 56 14.58 -7.13 -17.80
N GLU A 57 13.80 -7.18 -18.87
CA GLU A 57 13.41 -6.08 -19.75
C GLU A 57 11.91 -6.23 -20.01
N PHE A 58 11.25 -5.19 -20.55
CA PHE A 58 9.80 -5.24 -20.80
C PHE A 58 9.38 -6.50 -21.58
N ASP A 59 10.11 -6.84 -22.64
CA ASP A 59 9.81 -7.98 -23.51
C ASP A 59 10.23 -9.35 -22.93
N THR A 60 11.01 -9.39 -21.85
CA THR A 60 11.53 -10.65 -21.26
C THR A 60 10.98 -10.93 -19.86
N LEU A 61 10.06 -10.10 -19.37
CA LEU A 61 9.47 -10.25 -18.04
C LEU A 61 8.70 -11.56 -17.91
N GLU A 62 7.90 -11.92 -18.91
CA GLU A 62 7.10 -13.15 -18.92
C GLU A 62 8.00 -14.40 -18.94
N ASP A 63 9.09 -14.40 -19.71
CA ASP A 63 10.07 -15.48 -19.72
C ASP A 63 10.73 -15.67 -18.33
N ALA A 64 11.03 -14.57 -17.64
CA ALA A 64 11.60 -14.59 -16.31
C ALA A 64 10.61 -15.16 -15.28
N LEU A 65 9.32 -14.81 -15.39
CA LEU A 65 8.25 -15.35 -14.56
C LEU A 65 8.08 -16.85 -14.82
N ALA A 66 7.95 -17.28 -16.08
CA ALA A 66 7.79 -18.68 -16.45
C ALA A 66 8.96 -19.56 -15.96
N ARG A 67 10.20 -19.03 -16.02
CA ARG A 67 11.41 -19.74 -15.56
C ARG A 67 11.39 -20.09 -14.07
N LEU A 68 10.69 -19.31 -13.25
CA LEU A 68 10.58 -19.55 -11.81
C LEU A 68 9.57 -20.65 -11.46
N GLN A 69 8.72 -21.08 -12.41
CA GLN A 69 7.74 -22.16 -12.22
C GLN A 69 6.86 -21.96 -10.97
N LEU A 70 6.28 -20.77 -10.82
CA LEU A 70 5.56 -20.36 -9.61
C LEU A 70 4.36 -21.28 -9.34
N LYS A 71 4.31 -21.83 -8.12
CA LYS A 71 3.18 -22.59 -7.59
C LYS A 71 2.77 -22.04 -6.23
N LEU A 72 1.65 -21.32 -6.20
CA LEU A 72 1.10 -20.76 -4.97
C LEU A 72 0.23 -21.81 -4.29
N THR A 73 0.69 -22.36 -3.16
CA THR A 73 -0.10 -23.29 -2.33
C THR A 73 -0.82 -22.50 -1.24
N LEU A 74 -2.07 -22.12 -1.49
CA LEU A 74 -2.86 -21.21 -0.66
C LEU A 74 -3.87 -21.96 0.23
N PRO A 75 -4.09 -21.54 1.49
CA PRO A 75 -5.05 -22.18 2.39
C PRO A 75 -6.49 -21.72 2.11
N LEU A 76 -6.99 -22.02 0.92
CA LEU A 76 -8.30 -21.60 0.42
C LEU A 76 -9.39 -22.67 0.57
N GLY A 77 -9.00 -23.92 0.81
CA GLY A 77 -9.91 -25.05 0.96
C GLY A 77 -10.56 -25.14 2.36
N PRO A 78 -11.39 -26.16 2.60
CA PRO A 78 -12.05 -26.38 3.87
C PRO A 78 -11.04 -26.55 4.98
N ASP A 79 -11.29 -25.92 6.13
CA ASP A 79 -10.37 -25.92 7.27
C ASP A 79 -8.94 -25.46 6.91
N GLY A 80 -8.80 -24.65 5.85
CA GLY A 80 -7.51 -24.17 5.35
C GLY A 80 -6.76 -25.15 4.45
N ALA A 81 -7.45 -26.15 3.88
CA ALA A 81 -6.84 -27.11 2.96
C ALA A 81 -6.15 -26.39 1.78
N PRO A 82 -5.00 -26.91 1.30
CA PRO A 82 -4.21 -26.23 0.28
C PRO A 82 -4.85 -26.33 -1.11
N VAL A 83 -4.98 -25.19 -1.78
CA VAL A 83 -5.29 -25.05 -3.21
C VAL A 83 -4.03 -24.56 -3.92
N VAL A 84 -3.64 -25.25 -5.00
CA VAL A 84 -2.45 -24.87 -5.78
C VAL A 84 -2.89 -24.03 -6.98
N ILE A 85 -2.28 -22.86 -7.13
CA ILE A 85 -2.44 -21.99 -8.30
C ILE A 85 -1.09 -21.94 -9.00
N GLU A 86 -1.04 -22.34 -10.27
CA GLU A 86 0.16 -22.20 -11.10
C GLU A 86 0.14 -20.84 -11.79
N VAL A 87 1.26 -20.12 -11.72
CA VAL A 87 1.42 -18.80 -12.34
C VAL A 87 2.54 -18.91 -13.38
N THR A 88 2.17 -18.79 -14.64
CA THR A 88 3.10 -18.91 -15.78
C THR A 88 3.30 -17.61 -16.54
N GLU A 89 2.37 -16.67 -16.39
CA GLU A 89 2.39 -15.35 -17.01
C GLU A 89 1.60 -14.34 -16.16
N ILE A 90 1.68 -13.05 -16.47
CA ILE A 90 0.93 -12.01 -15.72
C ILE A 90 -0.59 -12.23 -15.80
N GLU A 91 -1.10 -12.74 -16.93
CA GLU A 91 -2.53 -13.04 -17.09
C GLU A 91 -3.01 -14.22 -16.22
N SER A 92 -2.11 -15.05 -15.68
CA SER A 92 -2.48 -16.09 -14.71
C SER A 92 -3.14 -15.51 -13.44
N PHE A 93 -2.92 -14.22 -13.14
CA PHE A 93 -3.59 -13.52 -12.05
C PHE A 93 -5.01 -13.04 -12.39
N HIS A 94 -5.40 -13.06 -13.66
CA HIS A 94 -6.68 -12.55 -14.13
C HIS A 94 -7.85 -13.47 -13.70
N PRO A 95 -9.02 -12.93 -13.27
CA PRO A 95 -10.14 -13.74 -12.80
C PRO A 95 -10.67 -14.75 -13.82
N ASP A 96 -10.62 -14.42 -15.12
CA ASP A 96 -11.04 -15.35 -16.18
C ASP A 96 -10.08 -16.54 -16.34
N GLU A 97 -8.78 -16.38 -16.05
CA GLU A 97 -7.83 -17.50 -16.01
C GLU A 97 -8.04 -18.33 -14.74
N LEU A 98 -8.19 -17.68 -13.58
CA LEU A 98 -8.49 -18.36 -12.31
C LEU A 98 -9.78 -19.18 -12.40
N TYR A 99 -10.83 -18.62 -13.01
CA TYR A 99 -12.11 -19.28 -13.23
C TYR A 99 -12.00 -20.52 -14.12
N ARG A 100 -11.14 -20.47 -15.14
CA ARG A 100 -10.89 -21.60 -16.05
C ARG A 100 -10.07 -22.71 -15.41
N ASN A 101 -9.10 -22.35 -14.57
CA ASN A 101 -8.03 -23.26 -14.17
C ASN A 101 -8.19 -23.85 -12.75
N LEU A 102 -9.10 -23.33 -11.92
CA LEU A 102 -9.32 -23.85 -10.56
C LEU A 102 -10.58 -24.70 -10.45
N ASP A 103 -10.43 -25.91 -9.88
CA ASP A 103 -11.50 -26.91 -9.72
C ASP A 103 -12.73 -26.40 -8.96
N ILE A 104 -12.51 -25.47 -8.03
CA ILE A 104 -13.58 -24.83 -7.25
C ILE A 104 -14.60 -24.11 -8.15
N PHE A 105 -14.12 -23.44 -9.21
CA PHE A 105 -14.97 -22.70 -10.13
C PHE A 105 -15.63 -23.61 -11.15
N SER A 106 -14.95 -24.66 -11.60
CA SER A 106 -15.55 -25.67 -12.48
C SER A 106 -16.71 -26.40 -11.78
N ALA A 107 -16.58 -26.67 -10.48
CA ALA A 107 -17.63 -27.27 -9.67
C ALA A 107 -18.83 -26.32 -9.44
N LEU A 108 -18.58 -25.04 -9.15
CA LEU A 108 -19.63 -24.01 -9.05
C LEU A 108 -20.36 -23.80 -10.38
N ALA A 109 -19.63 -23.76 -11.50
CA ALA A 109 -20.19 -23.67 -12.84
C ALA A 109 -21.09 -24.87 -13.16
N SER A 110 -20.64 -26.08 -12.83
CA SER A 110 -21.40 -27.32 -13.00
C SER A 110 -22.68 -27.32 -12.16
N LEU A 111 -22.62 -26.86 -10.91
CA LEU A 111 -23.78 -26.70 -10.03
C LEU A 111 -24.78 -25.69 -10.61
N ARG A 112 -24.30 -24.54 -11.09
CA ARG A 112 -25.12 -23.53 -11.77
C ARG A 112 -25.81 -24.08 -13.03
N GLN A 113 -25.10 -24.89 -13.82
CA GLN A 113 -25.66 -25.53 -15.01
C GLN A 113 -26.76 -26.54 -14.65
N ARG A 114 -26.55 -27.35 -13.60
CA ARG A 114 -27.56 -28.31 -13.10
C ARG A 114 -28.82 -27.61 -12.58
N LEU A 115 -28.68 -26.48 -11.89
CA LEU A 115 -29.84 -25.68 -11.45
C LEU A 115 -30.60 -25.05 -12.62
N ASN A 116 -29.92 -24.79 -13.74
CA ASN A 116 -30.57 -24.23 -14.93
C ASN A 116 -31.29 -25.27 -15.78
N ASN A 117 -30.96 -26.55 -15.65
CA ASN A 117 -31.56 -27.63 -16.41
C ASN A 117 -32.75 -28.26 -15.67
N THR A 118 -33.91 -28.27 -16.32
CA THR A 118 -35.17 -28.79 -15.77
C THR A 118 -35.06 -30.24 -15.28
N SER A 119 -34.27 -31.10 -15.93
CA SER A 119 -34.17 -32.51 -15.56
C SER A 119 -33.29 -32.77 -14.33
N THR A 120 -32.33 -31.89 -14.04
CA THR A 120 -31.39 -32.03 -12.92
C THR A 120 -31.66 -31.05 -11.77
N PHE A 121 -32.57 -30.09 -11.97
CA PHE A 121 -32.94 -29.07 -10.99
C PHE A 121 -33.32 -29.64 -9.63
N ALA A 122 -34.23 -30.62 -9.58
CA ALA A 122 -34.74 -31.15 -8.31
C ALA A 122 -33.62 -31.77 -7.45
N ALA A 123 -32.69 -32.49 -8.07
CA ALA A 123 -31.55 -33.09 -7.38
C ALA A 123 -30.57 -32.01 -6.88
N ALA A 124 -30.24 -31.02 -7.72
CA ALA A 124 -29.34 -29.94 -7.34
C ALA A 124 -29.93 -29.02 -6.24
N ALA A 125 -31.23 -28.76 -6.29
CA ALA A 125 -31.92 -27.98 -5.26
C ALA A 125 -31.96 -28.71 -3.91
N ALA A 126 -32.14 -30.04 -3.91
CA ALA A 126 -32.09 -30.86 -2.70
C ALA A 126 -30.68 -30.85 -2.07
N GLU A 127 -29.63 -30.95 -2.91
CA GLU A 127 -28.22 -30.84 -2.49
C GLU A 127 -27.94 -29.51 -1.77
N LEU A 128 -28.32 -28.38 -2.39
CA LEU A 128 -28.15 -27.04 -1.82
C LEU A 128 -28.89 -26.85 -0.49
N LYS A 129 -30.12 -27.37 -0.38
CA LYS A 129 -30.91 -27.22 0.84
C LYS A 129 -30.19 -27.81 2.07
N GLY A 130 -29.37 -28.84 1.88
CA GLY A 130 -28.55 -29.44 2.94
C GLY A 130 -27.36 -28.59 3.39
N TRP A 131 -26.95 -27.59 2.60
CA TRP A 131 -25.74 -26.80 2.88
C TRP A 131 -26.01 -25.51 3.67
N GLY A 132 -27.25 -25.01 3.63
CA GLY A 132 -27.62 -23.77 4.33
C GLY A 132 -27.83 -23.91 5.85
N LEU A 133 -27.78 -25.14 6.39
CA LEU A 133 -28.09 -25.41 7.80
C LEU A 133 -26.88 -25.23 8.74
N ASP A 134 -25.65 -25.29 8.22
CA ASP A 134 -24.38 -25.21 9.00
C ASP A 134 -23.42 -24.13 8.46
N ALA A 135 -23.94 -23.07 7.83
CA ALA A 135 -23.11 -22.12 7.10
C ALA A 135 -22.39 -21.10 8.02
N GLY A 136 -21.05 -21.08 7.96
CA GLY A 136 -20.21 -20.04 8.57
C GLY A 136 -20.26 -18.68 7.82
N PRO A 137 -19.42 -17.70 8.18
CA PRO A 137 -19.31 -16.44 7.45
C PRO A 137 -18.73 -16.67 6.04
N ALA A 138 -19.03 -15.75 5.11
CA ALA A 138 -18.45 -15.72 3.76
C ALA A 138 -16.92 -15.87 3.78
N VAL A 139 -16.36 -16.67 2.87
CA VAL A 139 -14.94 -17.11 2.91
C VAL A 139 -14.00 -15.91 2.70
N SER A 140 -14.42 -14.95 1.88
CA SER A 140 -13.67 -13.69 1.67
C SER A 140 -13.44 -12.90 2.97
N ARG A 141 -14.32 -13.05 3.99
CA ARG A 141 -14.18 -12.37 5.29
C ARG A 141 -13.19 -13.06 6.22
N VAL A 142 -13.05 -14.39 6.12
CA VAL A 142 -12.15 -15.17 6.98
C VAL A 142 -10.69 -14.87 6.65
N SER A 143 -10.39 -14.64 5.38
CA SER A 143 -9.04 -14.30 4.90
C SER A 143 -8.60 -12.87 5.22
N ALA A 144 -9.50 -11.99 5.71
CA ALA A 144 -9.22 -10.57 5.80
C ALA A 144 -8.04 -10.22 6.74
N ASN A 145 -7.81 -11.00 7.81
CA ASN A 145 -6.79 -10.67 8.83
C ASN A 145 -5.45 -11.38 8.63
N ALA A 146 -5.25 -12.13 7.55
CA ALA A 146 -3.98 -12.76 7.28
C ALA A 146 -2.97 -11.75 6.68
N ARG A 147 -1.68 -11.98 6.90
CA ARG A 147 -0.56 -11.20 6.31
C ARG A 147 0.18 -12.10 5.33
N ALA A 148 0.65 -11.54 4.23
CA ALA A 148 1.52 -12.26 3.29
C ALA A 148 2.83 -12.66 3.99
N ARG A 149 3.31 -13.88 3.74
CA ARG A 149 4.54 -14.42 4.36
C ARG A 149 5.81 -13.84 3.74
N GLY A 150 5.79 -13.55 2.44
CA GLY A 150 6.97 -13.10 1.70
C GLY A 150 7.19 -11.58 1.66
N GLY A 151 6.15 -10.80 1.94
CA GLY A 151 6.13 -9.35 1.66
C GLY A 151 6.60 -8.44 2.80
N ALA A 152 6.75 -8.94 4.02
CA ALA A 152 7.18 -8.17 5.17
C ALA A 152 7.85 -9.06 6.24
N PRO A 153 8.87 -8.56 6.97
CA PRO A 153 9.42 -9.30 8.10
C PRO A 153 8.35 -9.49 9.19
N ALA A 154 8.41 -10.58 9.93
CA ALA A 154 7.49 -10.86 11.01
C ALA A 154 7.48 -9.75 12.08
N SER A 155 6.32 -9.13 12.28
CA SER A 155 6.15 -8.07 13.28
C SER A 155 6.16 -8.67 14.68
N GLY A 156 7.15 -8.29 15.50
CA GLY A 156 7.24 -8.68 16.91
C GLY A 156 8.29 -9.74 17.25
N SER A 157 9.01 -10.28 16.26
CA SER A 157 10.21 -11.08 16.50
C SER A 157 11.41 -10.20 16.82
N SER A 158 12.20 -10.61 17.81
CA SER A 158 13.54 -10.06 18.01
C SER A 158 14.48 -10.52 16.89
N LEU A 159 15.64 -9.86 16.71
CA LEU A 159 16.67 -10.34 15.77
C LEU A 159 17.07 -11.81 16.02
N ASP A 160 17.15 -12.21 17.29
CA ASP A 160 17.43 -13.59 17.69
C ASP A 160 16.33 -14.56 17.27
N ASP A 161 15.06 -14.12 17.25
CA ASP A 161 13.93 -14.93 16.80
C ASP A 161 13.92 -15.10 15.27
N PHE A 162 14.36 -14.08 14.52
CA PHE A 162 14.56 -14.19 13.07
C PHE A 162 15.62 -15.25 12.72
N ALA A 163 16.72 -15.31 13.49
CA ALA A 163 17.74 -16.34 13.33
C ALA A 163 17.25 -17.75 13.68
N ARG A 164 16.26 -17.87 14.59
CA ARG A 164 15.65 -19.14 15.02
C ARG A 164 14.51 -19.63 14.12
N LEU A 165 14.04 -18.83 13.16
CA LEU A 165 12.90 -19.15 12.30
C LEU A 165 13.17 -20.26 11.25
N THR A 166 14.33 -20.90 11.29
CA THR A 166 14.84 -21.93 10.35
C THR A 166 14.09 -23.28 10.37
N GLY A 167 12.87 -23.35 10.92
CA GLY A 167 12.22 -24.64 11.22
C GLY A 167 10.69 -24.67 11.20
N ARG A 168 10.01 -23.95 10.29
CA ARG A 168 8.55 -24.14 10.13
C ARG A 168 8.23 -25.40 9.30
N PRO A 169 7.40 -26.33 9.79
CA PRO A 169 6.98 -27.49 9.01
C PRO A 169 6.01 -27.10 7.90
N ALA A 170 6.21 -27.67 6.71
CA ALA A 170 5.28 -27.58 5.59
C ALA A 170 3.98 -28.34 5.89
N ALA A 171 2.83 -27.75 5.53
CA ALA A 171 1.51 -28.35 5.73
C ALA A 171 1.31 -29.60 4.83
N LYS A 172 0.68 -30.64 5.37
CA LYS A 172 0.33 -31.88 4.66
C LYS A 172 -0.88 -31.68 3.73
N ARG A 173 -0.91 -32.43 2.63
CA ARG A 173 -2.03 -32.53 1.66
C ARG A 173 -2.85 -33.80 1.92
N ASP A 174 -4.17 -33.68 1.94
CA ASP A 174 -5.12 -34.78 1.69
C ASP A 174 -6.18 -34.24 0.71
N SER A 175 -6.48 -34.94 -0.39
CA SER A 175 -7.12 -34.32 -1.56
C SER A 175 -8.12 -35.20 -2.33
N ASP A 176 -9.15 -35.75 -1.69
CA ASP A 176 -10.32 -36.24 -2.46
C ASP A 176 -11.69 -35.91 -1.81
N ASP A 177 -11.79 -35.79 -0.49
CA ASP A 177 -13.02 -35.34 0.20
C ASP A 177 -13.17 -33.79 0.28
N SER A 178 -12.20 -33.03 -0.22
CA SER A 178 -12.08 -31.59 0.02
C SER A 178 -12.99 -30.71 -0.83
N VAL A 179 -13.25 -31.04 -2.10
CA VAL A 179 -13.98 -30.13 -3.02
C VAL A 179 -15.45 -30.01 -2.62
N ASN A 180 -16.12 -31.11 -2.29
CA ASN A 180 -17.52 -31.06 -1.85
C ASN A 180 -17.69 -30.33 -0.52
N ALA A 181 -16.75 -30.49 0.41
CA ALA A 181 -16.72 -29.72 1.64
C ALA A 181 -16.50 -28.22 1.36
N LEU A 182 -15.67 -27.88 0.37
CA LEU A 182 -15.40 -26.50 -0.04
C LEU A 182 -16.61 -25.83 -0.66
N LEU A 183 -17.32 -26.55 -1.52
CA LEU A 183 -18.58 -26.08 -2.10
C LEU A 183 -19.62 -25.78 -1.02
N ARG A 184 -19.73 -26.64 0.00
CA ARG A 184 -20.64 -26.41 1.14
C ARG A 184 -20.28 -25.13 1.88
N GLN A 185 -19.00 -24.95 2.20
CA GLN A 185 -18.51 -23.77 2.92
C GLN A 185 -18.69 -22.46 2.13
N ILE A 186 -18.52 -22.51 0.80
CA ILE A 186 -18.60 -21.34 -0.06
C ILE A 186 -20.03 -20.97 -0.42
N VAL A 187 -20.86 -21.96 -0.73
CA VAL A 187 -22.24 -21.72 -1.18
C VAL A 187 -23.19 -21.58 0.00
N GLY A 188 -23.01 -22.38 1.06
CA GLY A 188 -23.85 -22.41 2.26
C GLY A 188 -24.24 -21.02 2.81
N PRO A 189 -23.30 -20.07 2.98
CA PRO A 189 -23.58 -18.73 3.52
C PRO A 189 -24.57 -17.90 2.69
N PHE A 190 -24.80 -18.27 1.43
CA PHE A 190 -25.67 -17.54 0.51
C PHE A 190 -27.03 -18.22 0.31
N ILE A 191 -27.25 -19.40 0.91
CA ILE A 191 -28.49 -20.15 0.78
C ILE A 191 -29.52 -19.62 1.79
N VAL A 192 -30.63 -19.12 1.27
CA VAL A 192 -31.78 -18.71 2.10
C VAL A 192 -32.73 -19.90 2.24
N PRO A 193 -33.03 -20.38 3.47
CA PRO A 193 -34.02 -21.44 3.67
C PRO A 193 -35.39 -21.04 3.15
N ALA A 194 -35.97 -21.85 2.28
CA ALA A 194 -37.31 -21.66 1.74
C ALA A 194 -38.11 -22.97 1.77
N ALA A 195 -39.43 -22.86 1.94
CA ALA A 195 -40.34 -24.01 1.93
C ALA A 195 -40.35 -24.75 0.58
N ALA A 196 -40.28 -23.99 -0.52
CA ALA A 196 -40.17 -24.52 -1.87
C ALA A 196 -38.90 -23.97 -2.57
N PRO A 197 -38.15 -24.81 -3.32
CA PRO A 197 -36.96 -24.36 -4.03
C PRO A 197 -37.35 -23.44 -5.20
N ASN A 198 -36.95 -22.17 -5.11
CA ASN A 198 -37.07 -21.20 -6.20
C ASN A 198 -35.79 -21.24 -7.06
N LYS A 199 -35.93 -21.57 -8.35
CA LYS A 199 -34.80 -21.66 -9.28
C LYS A 199 -33.97 -20.38 -9.31
N ASP A 200 -34.59 -19.22 -9.50
CA ASP A 200 -33.87 -17.95 -9.65
C ASP A 200 -33.12 -17.58 -8.38
N ALA A 201 -33.70 -17.86 -7.21
CA ALA A 201 -33.07 -17.62 -5.92
C ALA A 201 -31.85 -18.54 -5.70
N LEU A 202 -31.94 -19.82 -6.08
CA LEU A 202 -30.83 -20.77 -5.96
C LEU A 202 -29.70 -20.44 -6.94
N VAL A 203 -30.01 -20.09 -8.19
CA VAL A 203 -29.01 -19.63 -9.17
C VAL A 203 -28.32 -18.36 -8.66
N ALA A 204 -29.08 -17.38 -8.15
CA ALA A 204 -28.50 -16.16 -7.57
C ALA A 204 -27.62 -16.45 -6.34
N SER A 205 -27.94 -17.49 -5.56
CA SER A 205 -27.11 -17.92 -4.42
C SER A 205 -25.76 -18.47 -4.91
N VAL A 206 -25.76 -19.27 -5.98
CA VAL A 206 -24.53 -19.77 -6.61
C VAL A 206 -23.73 -18.63 -7.25
N ASP A 207 -24.37 -17.68 -7.93
CA ASP A 207 -23.68 -16.52 -8.51
C ASP A 207 -22.98 -15.66 -7.43
N LYS A 208 -23.64 -15.47 -6.27
CA LYS A 208 -23.03 -14.80 -5.11
C LYS A 208 -21.84 -15.58 -4.55
N ALA A 209 -21.98 -16.90 -4.43
CA ALA A 209 -20.93 -17.79 -3.95
C ALA A 209 -19.71 -17.79 -4.87
N LEU A 210 -19.94 -17.73 -6.19
CA LEU A 210 -18.91 -17.63 -7.21
C LEU A 210 -18.14 -16.30 -7.09
N ALA A 211 -18.85 -15.19 -6.94
CA ALA A 211 -18.22 -13.89 -6.68
C ALA A 211 -17.46 -13.84 -5.34
N ASP A 212 -17.99 -14.46 -4.28
CA ASP A 212 -17.30 -14.53 -2.98
C ASP A 212 -16.02 -15.37 -3.05
N ALA A 213 -16.07 -16.54 -3.70
CA ALA A 213 -14.92 -17.40 -3.92
C ALA A 213 -13.83 -16.67 -4.72
N MET A 214 -14.20 -15.95 -5.79
CA MET A 214 -13.24 -15.17 -6.56
C MET A 214 -12.58 -14.07 -5.72
N ARG A 215 -13.34 -13.33 -4.90
CA ARG A 215 -12.75 -12.37 -3.95
C ARG A 215 -11.85 -13.04 -2.93
N ALA A 216 -12.18 -14.24 -2.45
CA ALA A 216 -11.33 -14.98 -1.51
C ALA A 216 -9.96 -15.33 -2.13
N VAL A 217 -9.92 -15.70 -3.42
CA VAL A 217 -8.66 -15.92 -4.15
C VAL A 217 -7.91 -14.60 -4.37
N LEU A 218 -8.57 -13.60 -4.96
CA LEU A 218 -7.94 -12.32 -5.32
C LEU A 218 -7.47 -11.52 -4.10
N HIS A 219 -8.12 -11.69 -2.94
CA HIS A 219 -7.75 -11.00 -1.70
C HIS A 219 -6.91 -11.87 -0.75
N GLN A 220 -6.49 -13.06 -1.19
CA GLN A 220 -5.58 -13.88 -0.39
C GLN A 220 -4.22 -13.15 -0.30
N PRO A 221 -3.69 -12.87 0.90
CA PRO A 221 -2.52 -12.00 1.03
C PRO A 221 -1.27 -12.48 0.28
N ASP A 222 -1.00 -13.79 0.27
CA ASP A 222 0.15 -14.32 -0.47
C ASP A 222 -0.06 -14.21 -2.00
N PHE A 223 -1.29 -14.41 -2.49
CA PHE A 223 -1.65 -14.19 -3.89
C PHE A 223 -1.47 -12.71 -4.28
N GLN A 224 -2.04 -11.78 -3.49
CA GLN A 224 -1.92 -10.34 -3.74
C GLN A 224 -0.47 -9.86 -3.69
N ASN A 225 0.35 -10.38 -2.77
CA ASN A 225 1.75 -10.01 -2.67
C ASN A 225 2.52 -10.40 -3.94
N THR A 226 2.32 -11.64 -4.42
CA THR A 226 2.96 -12.11 -5.65
C THR A 226 2.44 -11.33 -6.87
N GLU A 227 1.13 -11.12 -7.00
CA GLU A 227 0.54 -10.32 -8.07
C GLU A 227 1.10 -8.88 -8.06
N ALA A 228 1.15 -8.23 -6.90
CA ALA A 228 1.66 -6.87 -6.75
C ALA A 228 3.15 -6.73 -7.09
N LEU A 229 3.96 -7.75 -6.78
CA LEU A 229 5.37 -7.77 -7.16
C LEU A 229 5.53 -7.81 -8.69
N TRP A 230 4.88 -8.76 -9.36
CA TRP A 230 5.01 -8.92 -10.81
C TRP A 230 4.40 -7.76 -11.60
N ARG A 231 3.16 -7.35 -11.27
CA ARG A 231 2.54 -6.17 -11.88
C ARG A 231 3.30 -4.89 -11.55
N GLY A 232 3.93 -4.80 -10.38
CA GLY A 232 4.80 -3.68 -10.01
C GLY A 232 6.07 -3.60 -10.86
N VAL A 233 6.69 -4.74 -11.18
CA VAL A 233 7.85 -4.78 -12.07
C VAL A 233 7.43 -4.45 -13.51
N ASP A 234 6.29 -4.96 -14.00
CA ASP A 234 5.72 -4.56 -15.30
C ASP A 234 5.47 -3.04 -15.35
N PHE A 235 4.85 -2.49 -14.31
CA PHE A 235 4.64 -1.04 -14.15
C PHE A 235 5.93 -0.24 -14.28
N LEU A 236 7.01 -0.72 -13.64
CA LEU A 236 8.32 -0.08 -13.67
C LEU A 236 8.96 -0.18 -15.06
N LEU A 237 9.02 -1.38 -15.65
CA LEU A 237 9.68 -1.63 -16.92
C LEU A 237 9.02 -0.86 -18.07
N ARG A 238 7.69 -0.71 -18.06
CA ARG A 238 6.96 0.14 -19.03
C ARG A 238 7.35 1.62 -18.97
N ARG A 239 7.95 2.06 -17.86
CA ARG A 239 8.34 3.46 -17.62
C ARG A 239 9.84 3.69 -17.72
N LEU A 240 10.63 2.63 -17.92
CA LEU A 240 12.07 2.71 -18.05
C LEU A 240 12.50 2.35 -19.46
N GLU A 241 13.45 3.10 -20.01
CA GLU A 241 14.13 2.75 -21.26
C GLU A 241 15.30 1.79 -20.96
N THR A 242 15.00 0.50 -20.80
CA THR A 242 16.03 -0.52 -20.54
C THR A 242 16.94 -0.72 -21.74
N SER A 243 18.24 -0.85 -21.49
CA SER A 243 19.27 -1.09 -22.52
C SER A 243 20.55 -1.63 -21.87
N HIS A 244 21.63 -1.77 -22.64
CA HIS A 244 22.95 -2.03 -22.05
C HIS A 244 23.38 -0.96 -21.02
N GLN A 245 22.87 0.28 -21.13
CA GLN A 245 23.18 1.38 -20.21
C GLN A 245 22.24 1.45 -18.99
N LEU A 246 21.07 0.80 -19.03
CA LEU A 246 20.12 0.72 -17.93
C LEU A 246 19.59 -0.71 -17.81
N GLN A 247 20.03 -1.42 -16.77
CA GLN A 247 19.73 -2.83 -16.55
C GLN A 247 18.93 -3.02 -15.26
N VAL A 248 17.90 -3.86 -15.31
CA VAL A 248 17.10 -4.24 -14.14
C VAL A 248 17.37 -5.72 -13.81
N HIS A 249 17.69 -5.99 -12.55
CA HIS A 249 18.04 -7.32 -12.04
C HIS A 249 17.14 -7.67 -10.86
N LEU A 250 16.35 -8.73 -10.98
CA LEU A 250 15.48 -9.24 -9.93
C LEU A 250 16.22 -10.25 -9.07
N PHE A 251 16.18 -10.06 -7.75
CA PHE A 251 16.68 -10.97 -6.74
C PHE A 251 15.49 -11.58 -6.01
N ASP A 252 15.25 -12.87 -6.25
CA ASP A 252 14.25 -13.66 -5.54
C ASP A 252 14.69 -13.90 -4.10
N ILE A 253 14.28 -12.99 -3.19
CA ILE A 253 14.62 -12.96 -1.77
C ILE A 253 13.41 -12.48 -1.00
N SER A 254 12.88 -13.31 -0.11
CA SER A 254 11.75 -12.93 0.73
C SER A 254 12.17 -11.97 1.84
N ALA A 255 11.19 -11.26 2.41
CA ALA A 255 11.46 -10.38 3.55
C ALA A 255 11.98 -11.17 4.78
N GLU A 256 11.50 -12.41 4.98
CA GLU A 256 11.97 -13.29 6.04
C GLU A 256 13.42 -13.74 5.80
N GLU A 257 13.81 -14.04 4.56
CA GLU A 257 15.19 -14.39 4.20
C GLU A 257 16.15 -13.23 4.40
N LEU A 258 15.76 -12.03 3.95
CA LEU A 258 16.56 -10.83 4.17
C LEU A 258 16.75 -10.56 5.67
N ALA A 259 15.69 -10.71 6.46
CA ALA A 259 15.76 -10.55 7.91
C ALA A 259 16.64 -11.62 8.56
N ALA A 260 16.45 -12.90 8.22
CA ALA A 260 17.22 -14.00 8.79
C ALA A 260 18.71 -13.92 8.42
N ASP A 261 19.02 -13.61 7.16
CA ASP A 261 20.40 -13.48 6.67
C ASP A 261 21.15 -12.37 7.40
N LEU A 262 20.57 -11.16 7.45
CA LEU A 262 21.21 -10.01 8.11
C LEU A 262 21.27 -10.12 9.63
N SER A 263 20.36 -10.89 10.25
CA SER A 263 20.37 -11.11 11.70
C SER A 263 21.31 -12.23 12.13
N SER A 264 21.65 -13.16 11.22
CA SER A 264 22.46 -14.34 11.54
C SER A 264 23.96 -14.06 11.73
N VAL A 265 24.42 -12.85 11.37
CA VAL A 265 25.83 -12.45 11.41
C VAL A 265 25.99 -11.07 12.05
N ASP A 266 27.08 -10.84 12.78
CA ASP A 266 27.46 -9.49 13.24
C ASP A 266 28.30 -8.75 12.20
N ASP A 267 29.21 -9.47 11.53
CA ASP A 267 29.93 -8.96 10.36
C ASP A 267 29.10 -9.23 9.10
N LEU A 268 28.51 -8.16 8.56
CA LEU A 268 27.63 -8.24 7.42
C LEU A 268 28.37 -8.66 6.15
N ALA A 269 29.71 -8.61 6.11
CA ALA A 269 30.51 -9.17 5.01
C ALA A 269 30.26 -10.67 4.81
N ASP A 270 29.88 -11.40 5.87
CA ASP A 270 29.61 -12.84 5.82
C ASP A 270 28.20 -13.18 5.29
N SER A 271 27.30 -12.20 5.29
CA SER A 271 25.90 -12.36 4.85
C SER A 271 25.79 -12.75 3.38
N GLY A 272 24.73 -13.47 3.02
CA GLY A 272 24.42 -13.78 1.63
C GLY A 272 24.08 -12.52 0.83
N LEU A 273 23.39 -11.56 1.45
CA LEU A 273 23.02 -10.29 0.83
C LEU A 273 24.24 -9.47 0.43
N TYR A 274 25.26 -9.38 1.30
CA TYR A 274 26.52 -8.69 0.98
C TYR A 274 27.23 -9.35 -0.21
N LYS A 275 27.27 -10.68 -0.24
CA LYS A 275 27.87 -11.42 -1.36
C LYS A 275 27.17 -11.12 -2.68
N LEU A 276 25.84 -11.07 -2.69
CA LEU A 276 25.03 -10.79 -3.89
C LEU A 276 25.13 -9.34 -4.37
N LEU A 277 25.18 -8.37 -3.44
CA LEU A 277 25.06 -6.95 -3.79
C LEU A 277 26.40 -6.21 -3.85
N VAL A 278 27.45 -6.73 -3.20
CA VAL A 278 28.76 -6.08 -3.09
C VAL A 278 29.84 -6.94 -3.73
N GLU A 279 30.04 -8.17 -3.23
CA GLU A 279 31.17 -9.01 -3.62
C GLU A 279 31.06 -9.47 -5.09
N GLN A 280 29.96 -10.10 -5.47
CA GLN A 280 29.78 -10.59 -6.85
C GLN A 280 29.79 -9.45 -7.88
N PRO A 281 29.08 -8.32 -7.67
CA PRO A 281 29.13 -7.21 -8.62
C PRO A 281 30.49 -6.52 -8.69
N SER A 282 31.34 -6.63 -7.66
CA SER A 282 32.73 -6.13 -7.73
C SER A 282 33.62 -6.92 -8.69
N GLN A 283 33.23 -8.16 -9.00
CA GLN A 283 33.92 -9.06 -9.93
C GLN A 283 33.30 -9.04 -11.34
N ASP A 284 32.13 -8.42 -11.49
CA ASP A 284 31.39 -8.31 -12.75
C ASP A 284 31.98 -7.18 -13.61
N ALA A 285 32.05 -7.39 -14.93
CA ALA A 285 32.52 -6.41 -15.89
C ALA A 285 31.66 -5.13 -15.91
N ASP A 286 30.34 -5.28 -15.67
CA ASP A 286 29.41 -4.14 -15.60
C ASP A 286 29.46 -3.42 -14.24
N GLY A 287 30.19 -3.95 -13.25
CA GLY A 287 30.40 -3.36 -11.93
C GLY A 287 29.15 -3.33 -11.04
N GLY A 288 29.25 -2.67 -9.89
CA GLY A 288 28.17 -2.61 -8.88
C GLY A 288 26.88 -1.91 -9.29
N PHE A 289 25.87 -2.07 -8.44
CA PHE A 289 24.55 -1.46 -8.62
C PHE A 289 24.57 0.07 -8.45
N SER A 290 23.58 0.74 -9.04
CA SER A 290 23.32 2.17 -8.87
C SER A 290 22.22 2.44 -7.86
N TYR A 291 21.22 1.55 -7.79
CA TYR A 291 20.11 1.59 -6.84
C TYR A 291 19.75 0.17 -6.44
N ILE A 292 19.36 0.01 -5.17
CA ILE A 292 18.84 -1.24 -4.62
C ILE A 292 17.43 -0.93 -4.11
N ALA A 293 16.41 -1.59 -4.63
CA ALA A 293 15.06 -1.52 -4.11
C ALA A 293 14.69 -2.83 -3.44
N ALA A 294 14.29 -2.79 -2.18
CA ALA A 294 13.66 -3.93 -1.53
C ALA A 294 12.15 -3.74 -1.54
N CYS A 295 11.45 -4.58 -2.29
CA CYS A 295 9.99 -4.69 -2.32
C CYS A 295 9.49 -5.47 -1.09
N HIS A 296 9.95 -5.06 0.08
CA HIS A 296 9.55 -5.58 1.40
C HIS A 296 8.96 -4.42 2.20
N HIS A 297 7.92 -4.68 2.98
CA HIS A 297 7.27 -3.67 3.79
C HIS A 297 7.69 -3.77 5.26
N PHE A 298 8.36 -2.73 5.77
CA PHE A 298 8.80 -2.66 7.15
C PHE A 298 7.75 -2.00 8.05
N ASP A 299 7.71 -2.37 9.33
CA ASP A 299 6.85 -1.77 10.34
C ASP A 299 7.63 -0.80 11.24
N ALA A 300 6.91 0.09 11.92
CA ALA A 300 7.47 1.06 12.85
C ALA A 300 7.88 0.40 14.18
N THR A 301 8.90 -0.46 14.16
CA THR A 301 9.38 -1.17 15.36
C THR A 301 10.91 -1.10 15.48
N PRO A 302 11.47 -1.19 16.71
CA PRO A 302 12.93 -1.19 16.88
C PRO A 302 13.66 -2.35 16.17
N PRO A 303 13.18 -3.61 16.16
CA PRO A 303 13.82 -4.68 15.39
C PRO A 303 13.86 -4.41 13.88
N HIS A 304 12.79 -3.84 13.32
CA HIS A 304 12.78 -3.45 11.90
C HIS A 304 13.72 -2.27 11.64
N ALA A 305 13.80 -1.31 12.57
CA ALA A 305 14.77 -0.23 12.47
C ALA A 305 16.21 -0.77 12.47
N GLU A 306 16.50 -1.77 13.30
CA GLU A 306 17.81 -2.43 13.34
C GLU A 306 18.15 -3.16 12.03
N LEU A 307 17.19 -3.91 11.46
CA LEU A 307 17.32 -4.54 10.14
C LEU A 307 17.58 -3.51 9.04
N LEU A 308 16.86 -2.38 9.05
CA LEU A 308 17.06 -1.29 8.10
C LEU A 308 18.45 -0.67 8.22
N GLY A 309 18.97 -0.52 9.44
CA GLY A 309 20.34 -0.04 9.67
C GLY A 309 21.39 -1.01 9.14
N ARG A 310 21.21 -2.32 9.36
CA ARG A 310 22.07 -3.37 8.77
C ARG A 310 22.03 -3.33 7.24
N ALA A 311 20.85 -3.19 6.64
CA ALA A 311 20.69 -3.05 5.19
C ALA A 311 21.38 -1.78 4.65
N ALA A 312 21.28 -0.65 5.38
CA ALA A 312 21.95 0.61 5.03
C ALA A 312 23.47 0.47 4.97
N ARG A 313 24.08 -0.30 5.89
CA ARG A 313 25.52 -0.59 5.86
C ARG A 313 25.94 -1.41 4.63
N VAL A 314 25.18 -2.45 4.29
CA VAL A 314 25.43 -3.22 3.06
C VAL A 314 25.31 -2.32 1.84
N ALA A 315 24.30 -1.44 1.81
CA ALA A 315 24.05 -0.49 0.74
C ALA A 315 25.19 0.54 0.57
N ALA A 316 25.73 1.04 1.68
CA ALA A 316 26.90 1.92 1.68
C ALA A 316 28.12 1.25 1.04
N HIS A 317 28.38 -0.03 1.36
CA HIS A 317 29.45 -0.80 0.72
C HIS A 317 29.17 -1.11 -0.75
N ALA A 318 27.91 -1.36 -1.12
CA ALA A 318 27.49 -1.49 -2.51
C ALA A 318 27.66 -0.18 -3.30
N GLY A 319 27.80 0.96 -2.62
CA GLY A 319 27.80 2.29 -3.24
C GLY A 319 26.46 2.63 -3.91
N ALA A 320 25.37 2.02 -3.46
CA ALA A 320 24.04 2.13 -4.04
C ALA A 320 23.01 2.28 -2.93
N PRO A 321 22.11 3.28 -2.97
CA PRO A 321 21.15 3.44 -1.89
C PRO A 321 20.10 2.34 -1.91
N PHE A 322 19.71 1.92 -0.71
CA PHE A 322 18.65 0.98 -0.40
C PHE A 322 17.33 1.72 -0.22
N ILE A 323 16.37 1.44 -1.10
CA ILE A 323 15.07 2.09 -1.17
C ILE A 323 14.00 1.07 -0.82
N THR A 324 13.18 1.34 0.19
CA THR A 324 12.17 0.37 0.63
C THR A 324 10.92 1.03 1.21
N GLY A 325 9.91 0.20 1.48
CA GLY A 325 8.60 0.61 1.96
C GLY A 325 8.50 0.53 3.48
N ILE A 326 7.79 1.48 4.09
CA ILE A 326 7.46 1.43 5.53
C ILE A 326 6.00 1.76 5.80
N ALA A 327 5.43 1.13 6.83
CA ALA A 327 4.11 1.46 7.37
C ALA A 327 4.09 2.92 7.84
N THR A 328 3.16 3.71 7.31
CA THR A 328 3.08 5.15 7.57
C THR A 328 2.14 5.52 8.72
N ASP A 329 1.14 4.67 9.00
CA ASP A 329 0.10 4.95 10.02
C ASP A 329 0.68 5.43 11.36
N PRO A 330 1.71 4.77 11.95
CA PRO A 330 2.25 5.18 13.25
C PRO A 330 2.87 6.58 13.29
N PHE A 331 3.22 7.15 12.14
CA PHE A 331 3.94 8.42 12.02
C PHE A 331 3.06 9.59 11.54
N THR A 332 1.78 9.35 11.27
CA THR A 332 0.89 10.32 10.60
C THR A 332 -0.15 10.95 11.52
N ASP A 333 -0.25 10.52 12.79
CA ASP A 333 -1.13 11.13 13.79
C ASP A 333 -0.34 11.95 14.81
N ARG A 334 -0.69 13.24 14.94
CA ARG A 334 -0.08 14.14 15.94
C ARG A 334 -0.60 13.88 17.36
N ARG A 335 -1.82 13.36 17.49
CA ARG A 335 -2.48 13.11 18.77
C ARG A 335 -1.94 11.83 19.41
N GLU A 336 -1.54 10.89 18.58
CA GLU A 336 -0.94 9.61 18.97
C GLU A 336 0.46 9.48 18.37
N PRO A 337 1.45 10.26 18.87
CA PRO A 337 2.80 10.17 18.35
C PRO A 337 3.41 8.78 18.62
N PRO A 338 4.39 8.34 17.81
CA PRO A 338 5.05 7.06 18.04
C PRO A 338 5.62 6.95 19.46
N GLN A 339 5.56 5.75 20.01
CA GLN A 339 6.12 5.45 21.33
C GLN A 339 7.61 5.83 21.40
N ARG A 340 8.09 6.22 22.58
CA ARG A 340 9.48 6.69 22.80
C ARG A 340 10.54 5.75 22.22
N MET A 341 10.33 4.45 22.34
CA MET A 341 11.27 3.44 21.83
C MET A 341 11.35 3.46 20.29
N ILE A 342 10.22 3.62 19.60
CA ILE A 342 10.18 3.77 18.13
C ILE A 342 10.89 5.07 17.73
N ARG A 343 10.60 6.18 18.43
CA ARG A 343 11.26 7.46 18.15
C ARG A 343 12.77 7.38 18.32
N GLY A 344 13.25 6.74 19.40
CA GLY A 344 14.67 6.50 19.64
C GLY A 344 15.31 5.62 18.56
N ALA A 345 14.61 4.57 18.11
CA ALA A 345 15.09 3.69 17.05
C ALA A 345 15.25 4.40 15.69
N PHE A 346 14.28 5.21 15.31
CA PHE A 346 14.35 5.99 14.07
C PHE A 346 15.36 7.14 14.18
N GLN A 347 15.54 7.73 15.35
CA GLN A 347 16.62 8.69 15.57
C GLN A 347 17.99 8.03 15.41
N ALA A 348 18.21 6.86 16.02
CA ALA A 348 19.46 6.12 15.87
C ALA A 348 19.75 5.71 14.41
N LEU A 349 18.71 5.36 13.63
CA LEU A 349 18.86 5.12 12.20
C LEU A 349 19.31 6.37 11.44
N ARG A 350 18.73 7.53 11.76
CA ARG A 350 19.09 8.81 11.12
C ARG A 350 20.50 9.26 11.45
N ASP A 351 20.98 8.92 12.64
CA ASP A 351 22.33 9.25 13.11
C ASP A 351 23.41 8.25 12.62
N LEU A 352 23.01 7.19 11.91
CA LEU A 352 23.94 6.22 11.33
C LEU A 352 24.83 6.93 10.29
N PRO A 353 26.16 6.69 10.28
CA PRO A 353 27.04 7.24 9.24
C PRO A 353 26.59 6.87 7.82
N ASP A 354 26.02 5.68 7.67
CA ASP A 354 25.53 5.10 6.42
C ASP A 354 24.07 5.51 6.09
N ALA A 355 23.44 6.39 6.88
CA ALA A 355 22.04 6.78 6.73
C ALA A 355 21.73 7.40 5.35
N SER A 356 22.72 8.03 4.70
CA SER A 356 22.57 8.61 3.35
C SER A 356 22.30 7.56 2.26
N TYR A 357 22.50 6.27 2.56
CA TYR A 357 22.23 5.14 1.69
C TYR A 357 20.89 4.46 1.98
N LEU A 358 20.04 5.00 2.84
CA LEU A 358 18.72 4.42 3.13
C LEU A 358 17.61 5.44 2.81
N ALA A 359 16.64 5.06 1.98
CA ALA A 359 15.40 5.81 1.80
C ALA A 359 14.18 4.95 2.15
N LEU A 360 13.31 5.54 2.99
CA LEU A 360 12.03 4.97 3.36
C LEU A 360 10.92 5.73 2.65
N ILE A 361 9.96 5.00 2.08
CA ILE A 361 8.89 5.57 1.27
C ILE A 361 7.55 4.91 1.61
N GLY A 362 6.48 5.69 1.65
CA GLY A 362 5.11 5.18 1.76
C GLY A 362 4.11 6.31 1.69
N PRO A 363 2.80 6.05 1.53
CA PRO A 363 2.10 4.77 1.36
C PRO A 363 2.36 4.02 0.05
N ARG A 364 1.71 2.86 -0.12
CA ARG A 364 1.65 2.11 -1.39
C ARG A 364 0.71 2.79 -2.39
N PHE A 365 0.80 2.42 -3.67
CA PHE A 365 0.04 3.02 -4.77
C PHE A 365 -0.76 1.99 -5.56
N LEU A 366 -1.84 2.38 -6.23
CA LEU A 366 -2.73 1.44 -6.93
C LEU A 366 -2.07 0.91 -8.22
N LEU A 367 -2.06 -0.42 -8.41
CA LEU A 367 -1.45 -1.07 -9.59
C LEU A 367 -2.44 -1.41 -10.71
N ARG A 368 -3.68 -1.74 -10.36
CA ARG A 368 -4.76 -2.00 -11.33
C ARG A 368 -6.10 -1.52 -10.79
N HIS A 369 -7.05 -1.30 -11.69
CA HIS A 369 -8.43 -1.11 -11.30
C HIS A 369 -8.97 -2.42 -10.68
N PRO A 370 -9.90 -2.34 -9.70
CA PRO A 370 -10.63 -3.52 -9.28
C PRO A 370 -11.53 -4.00 -10.42
N TYR A 371 -11.67 -5.32 -10.56
CA TYR A 371 -12.51 -5.91 -11.59
C TYR A 371 -13.98 -5.57 -11.34
N GLY A 372 -14.70 -5.19 -12.39
CA GLY A 372 -16.09 -4.73 -12.28
C GLY A 372 -16.63 -4.23 -13.61
N LYS A 373 -17.95 -4.22 -13.76
CA LYS A 373 -18.62 -3.90 -15.02
C LYS A 373 -18.30 -2.49 -15.54
N LYS A 374 -18.10 -1.54 -14.62
CA LYS A 374 -17.81 -0.13 -14.91
C LYS A 374 -16.33 0.22 -14.79
N SER A 375 -15.48 -0.75 -14.44
CA SER A 375 -14.03 -0.59 -14.30
C SER A 375 -13.34 -1.55 -15.27
N ASP A 376 -12.85 -2.67 -14.78
CA ASP A 376 -12.17 -3.70 -15.58
C ASP A 376 -13.07 -4.96 -15.66
N PRO A 377 -13.86 -5.12 -16.72
CA PRO A 377 -14.87 -6.18 -16.79
C PRO A 377 -14.24 -7.55 -17.08
N ILE A 378 -14.82 -8.60 -16.51
CA ILE A 378 -14.47 -10.00 -16.82
C ILE A 378 -15.54 -10.65 -17.70
N SER A 379 -15.18 -11.72 -18.42
CA SER A 379 -16.07 -12.38 -19.37
C SER A 379 -16.82 -13.60 -18.79
N SER A 380 -16.26 -14.23 -17.75
CA SER A 380 -16.74 -15.53 -17.27
C SER A 380 -18.08 -15.49 -16.52
N PHE A 381 -18.32 -14.46 -15.72
CA PHE A 381 -19.54 -14.30 -14.92
C PHE A 381 -19.69 -12.85 -14.43
N ALA A 382 -20.87 -12.51 -13.89
CA ALA A 382 -21.10 -11.18 -13.31
C ALA A 382 -20.29 -11.01 -12.02
N PHE A 383 -19.29 -10.14 -12.04
CA PHE A 383 -18.35 -9.95 -10.94
C PHE A 383 -18.10 -8.48 -10.62
N GLU A 384 -17.95 -8.19 -9.33
CA GLU A 384 -17.53 -6.89 -8.80
C GLU A 384 -16.54 -7.17 -7.66
N GLU A 385 -15.26 -6.93 -7.87
CA GLU A 385 -14.20 -7.16 -6.87
C GLU A 385 -14.34 -6.18 -5.70
N PHE A 386 -14.52 -4.89 -6.01
CA PHE A 386 -14.66 -3.86 -5.01
C PHE A 386 -15.97 -4.02 -4.21
N SER A 387 -15.86 -3.84 -2.89
CA SER A 387 -17.02 -3.70 -2.02
C SER A 387 -16.75 -2.61 -0.98
N ARG A 388 -17.78 -1.84 -0.62
CA ARG A 388 -17.66 -0.80 0.41
C ARG A 388 -17.21 -1.35 1.76
N SER A 389 -17.57 -2.60 2.09
CA SER A 389 -17.14 -3.27 3.31
C SER A 389 -15.65 -3.60 3.33
N THR A 390 -15.06 -3.96 2.19
CA THR A 390 -13.62 -4.24 2.09
C THR A 390 -12.83 -2.93 1.91
N GLY A 391 -13.41 -1.96 1.20
CA GLY A 391 -12.81 -0.67 0.92
C GLY A 391 -11.43 -0.80 0.28
N LEU A 392 -10.48 0.02 0.73
CA LEU A 392 -9.11 0.02 0.22
C LEU A 392 -8.37 -1.31 0.43
N ARG A 393 -8.78 -2.16 1.38
CA ARG A 393 -8.10 -3.45 1.64
C ARG A 393 -8.27 -4.45 0.49
N GLY A 394 -9.30 -4.30 -0.34
CA GLY A 394 -9.57 -5.18 -1.47
C GLY A 394 -8.88 -4.74 -2.77
N MET A 395 -8.06 -3.69 -2.72
CA MET A 395 -7.39 -3.14 -3.89
C MET A 395 -5.97 -3.70 -4.00
N LEU A 396 -5.43 -3.78 -5.22
CA LEU A 396 -4.07 -4.25 -5.45
C LEU A 396 -3.05 -3.11 -5.36
N TRP A 397 -2.28 -3.10 -4.28
CA TRP A 397 -1.33 -2.04 -3.97
C TRP A 397 0.12 -2.40 -4.31
N GLY A 398 0.74 -1.59 -5.16
CA GLY A 398 2.15 -1.70 -5.54
C GLY A 398 3.11 -1.09 -4.54
N HIS A 399 4.33 -1.62 -4.55
CA HIS A 399 5.36 -1.24 -3.60
C HIS A 399 5.97 0.14 -3.94
N PRO A 400 6.03 1.11 -3.01
CA PRO A 400 6.43 2.50 -3.31
C PRO A 400 7.87 2.65 -3.79
N ALA A 401 8.76 1.70 -3.48
CA ALA A 401 10.12 1.71 -4.03
C ALA A 401 10.13 1.64 -5.57
N LEU A 402 9.14 0.99 -6.19
CA LEU A 402 9.03 0.90 -7.65
C LEU A 402 8.61 2.25 -8.26
N LEU A 403 7.76 3.04 -7.58
CA LEU A 403 7.51 4.43 -7.98
C LEU A 403 8.77 5.29 -7.87
N ALA A 404 9.55 5.12 -6.81
CA ALA A 404 10.80 5.88 -6.67
C ALA A 404 11.79 5.51 -7.77
N LEU A 405 11.90 4.23 -8.13
CA LEU A 405 12.76 3.78 -9.21
C LEU A 405 12.33 4.29 -10.60
N SER A 406 11.03 4.42 -10.88
CA SER A 406 10.57 4.98 -12.16
C SER A 406 11.00 6.44 -12.34
N VAL A 407 11.15 7.17 -11.24
CA VAL A 407 11.71 8.53 -11.21
C VAL A 407 13.24 8.52 -11.25
N LEU A 408 13.90 7.67 -10.44
CA LEU A 408 15.36 7.65 -10.34
C LEU A 408 16.06 7.09 -11.58
N GLY A 409 15.42 6.14 -12.26
CA GLY A 409 15.88 5.53 -13.50
C GLY A 409 15.75 6.43 -14.72
N THR A 410 14.90 7.46 -14.64
CA THR A 410 14.61 8.37 -15.76
C THR A 410 15.30 9.73 -15.54
N ARG A 411 16.15 10.14 -16.49
CA ARG A 411 16.87 11.42 -16.39
C ARG A 411 15.90 12.59 -16.50
N GLY A 412 15.97 13.54 -15.55
CA GLY A 412 15.11 14.72 -15.55
C GLY A 412 13.65 14.45 -15.17
N ALA A 413 13.34 13.25 -14.68
CA ALA A 413 11.99 12.91 -14.25
C ALA A 413 11.48 13.85 -13.13
N GLN A 414 10.19 14.13 -13.20
CA GLN A 414 9.49 14.86 -12.16
C GLN A 414 9.11 13.92 -11.00
N LEU A 415 8.88 14.49 -9.82
CA LEU A 415 8.38 13.74 -8.66
C LEU A 415 6.88 13.42 -8.76
N THR A 416 6.21 13.89 -9.82
CA THR A 416 4.80 13.59 -10.10
C THR A 416 4.73 12.42 -11.07
N ILE A 417 4.00 11.37 -10.70
CA ILE A 417 3.73 10.21 -11.53
C ILE A 417 2.24 10.20 -11.87
N ASN A 418 1.94 10.30 -13.16
CA ASN A 418 0.59 10.31 -13.71
C ASN A 418 0.21 8.92 -14.26
N GLU A 419 -1.00 8.84 -14.84
CA GLU A 419 -1.53 7.64 -15.50
C GLU A 419 -1.55 6.43 -14.55
N LEU A 420 -1.93 6.68 -13.30
CA LEU A 420 -2.18 5.63 -12.33
C LEU A 420 -3.64 5.19 -12.39
N PRO A 421 -3.93 3.91 -12.16
CA PRO A 421 -5.29 3.46 -11.94
C PRO A 421 -5.93 4.24 -10.81
N PHE A 422 -7.23 4.52 -10.96
CA PHE A 422 -8.03 5.20 -9.96
C PHE A 422 -9.47 4.70 -10.03
N HIS A 423 -10.17 4.71 -8.90
CA HIS A 423 -11.49 4.09 -8.80
C HIS A 423 -12.51 5.02 -8.15
N HIS A 424 -13.73 4.98 -8.66
CA HIS A 424 -14.89 5.60 -8.04
C HIS A 424 -15.90 4.54 -7.64
N TYR A 425 -16.59 4.77 -6.53
CA TYR A 425 -17.77 4.01 -6.17
C TYR A 425 -18.95 4.95 -5.95
N VAL A 426 -20.16 4.42 -6.13
CA VAL A 426 -21.39 5.14 -5.76
C VAL A 426 -21.74 4.78 -4.32
N ASP A 427 -21.92 5.79 -3.48
CA ASP A 427 -22.26 5.60 -2.08
C ASP A 427 -23.76 5.29 -1.86
N GLN A 428 -24.23 5.37 -0.62
CA GLN A 428 -25.62 5.08 -0.28
C GLN A 428 -26.59 6.17 -0.70
N ASP A 429 -26.10 7.39 -0.88
CA ASP A 429 -26.88 8.58 -1.22
C ASP A 429 -26.92 8.80 -2.75
N GLY A 430 -26.15 7.98 -3.50
CA GLY A 430 -26.07 8.03 -4.95
C GLY A 430 -24.91 8.86 -5.48
N ASP A 431 -24.06 9.38 -4.58
CA ASP A 431 -22.95 10.24 -4.93
C ASP A 431 -21.73 9.42 -5.38
N SER A 432 -21.04 9.93 -6.40
CA SER A 432 -19.80 9.34 -6.89
C SER A 432 -18.63 9.77 -6.02
N VAL A 433 -18.03 8.82 -5.30
CA VAL A 433 -16.90 9.04 -4.41
C VAL A 433 -15.62 8.51 -5.04
N ALA A 434 -14.65 9.40 -5.27
CA ALA A 434 -13.31 9.05 -5.71
C ALA A 434 -12.47 8.45 -4.57
N LEU A 435 -11.91 7.26 -4.78
CA LEU A 435 -10.89 6.68 -3.92
C LEU A 435 -9.50 7.25 -4.26
N PRO A 436 -8.60 7.40 -3.27
CA PRO A 436 -7.23 7.79 -3.54
C PRO A 436 -6.46 6.70 -4.28
N CYS A 437 -5.48 7.13 -5.10
CA CYS A 437 -4.51 6.24 -5.78
C CYS A 437 -3.48 5.61 -4.82
N THR A 438 -3.64 5.79 -3.50
CA THR A 438 -2.76 5.26 -2.44
C THR A 438 -3.56 4.59 -1.33
N ASP A 439 -2.98 3.61 -0.65
CA ASP A 439 -3.68 2.85 0.41
C ASP A 439 -3.95 3.68 1.67
N ARG A 440 -3.23 4.80 1.82
CA ARG A 440 -3.51 5.87 2.77
C ARG A 440 -3.48 7.22 2.08
N LEU A 441 -4.35 8.14 2.49
CA LEU A 441 -4.30 9.51 2.01
C LEU A 441 -3.29 10.31 2.85
N ILE A 442 -2.18 10.71 2.23
CA ILE A 442 -1.18 11.60 2.83
C ILE A 442 -1.33 13.00 2.24
N ASN A 443 -1.71 13.94 3.08
CA ASN A 443 -1.70 15.37 2.77
C ASN A 443 -0.35 16.01 3.15
N THR A 444 -0.21 17.31 2.91
CA THR A 444 1.01 18.07 3.22
C THR A 444 1.39 18.03 4.70
N ASP A 445 0.42 18.08 5.61
CA ASP A 445 0.67 18.01 7.06
C ASP A 445 1.21 16.63 7.48
N ARG A 446 0.59 15.54 7.02
CA ARG A 446 1.04 14.17 7.29
C ARG A 446 2.40 13.90 6.65
N SER A 447 2.63 14.42 5.45
CA SER A 447 3.93 14.36 4.77
C SER A 447 5.02 15.06 5.59
N SER A 448 4.70 16.20 6.21
CA SER A 448 5.63 16.92 7.09
C SER A 448 5.96 16.12 8.37
N LEU A 449 4.99 15.37 8.92
CA LEU A 449 5.23 14.47 10.04
C LEU A 449 6.14 13.30 9.66
N LEU A 450 5.86 12.65 8.52
CA LEU A 450 6.68 11.56 7.98
C LEU A 450 8.12 12.00 7.76
N ARG A 451 8.34 13.20 7.21
CA ARG A 451 9.67 13.79 7.01
C ARG A 451 10.44 13.94 8.33
N GLY A 452 9.75 14.24 9.44
CA GLY A 452 10.36 14.28 10.78
C GLY A 452 11.01 12.97 11.22
N PHE A 453 10.62 11.85 10.61
CA PHE A 453 11.19 10.51 10.83
C PHE A 453 12.05 10.03 9.65
N GLY A 454 12.29 10.86 8.63
CA GLY A 454 13.07 10.48 7.46
C GLY A 454 12.30 9.66 6.43
N ILE A 455 10.97 9.72 6.45
CA ILE A 455 10.11 8.95 5.56
C ILE A 455 9.59 9.88 4.45
N ASN A 456 9.78 9.48 3.20
CA ASN A 456 9.27 10.17 2.03
C ASN A 456 7.81 9.81 1.79
N GLY A 457 6.92 10.80 1.82
CA GLY A 457 5.48 10.61 1.60
C GLY A 457 5.11 10.45 0.12
N VAL A 458 4.28 9.45 -0.19
CA VAL A 458 3.56 9.34 -1.48
C VAL A 458 2.18 10.01 -1.32
N MET A 459 1.97 11.13 -2.00
CA MET A 459 0.78 11.96 -1.86
C MET A 459 -0.14 11.77 -3.06
N ALA A 460 -1.27 11.09 -2.88
CA ALA A 460 -2.32 11.04 -3.90
C ALA A 460 -3.05 12.39 -4.02
N HIS A 461 -3.36 12.79 -5.25
CA HIS A 461 -4.26 13.93 -5.48
C HIS A 461 -5.71 13.43 -5.53
N LYS A 462 -6.58 14.06 -4.74
CA LYS A 462 -7.96 13.59 -4.60
C LYS A 462 -8.70 13.74 -5.92
N GLY A 463 -9.21 12.62 -6.46
CA GLY A 463 -9.99 12.63 -7.70
C GLY A 463 -9.16 12.60 -8.99
N GLU A 464 -7.83 12.46 -8.91
CA GLU A 464 -6.96 12.42 -10.07
C GLU A 464 -6.11 11.14 -10.10
N ALA A 465 -5.84 10.68 -11.32
CA ALA A 465 -5.02 9.52 -11.64
C ALA A 465 -3.51 9.79 -11.49
N LEU A 466 -3.10 10.45 -10.40
CA LEU A 466 -1.71 10.80 -10.14
C LEU A 466 -1.32 10.74 -8.66
N VAL A 467 -0.03 10.57 -8.44
CA VAL A 467 0.62 10.73 -7.14
C VAL A 467 1.83 11.64 -7.26
N ARG A 468 2.18 12.30 -6.16
CA ARG A 468 3.41 13.08 -6.02
C ARG A 468 4.26 12.52 -4.90
N LEU A 469 5.53 12.25 -5.19
CA LEU A 469 6.53 12.00 -4.15
C LEU A 469 6.87 13.32 -3.47
N ALA A 470 6.75 13.37 -2.14
CA ALA A 470 7.11 14.55 -1.36
C ALA A 470 8.61 14.86 -1.38
N GLY A 471 9.42 13.86 -1.73
CA GLY A 471 10.87 13.91 -1.84
C GLY A 471 11.42 12.52 -2.21
N LEU A 472 12.71 12.49 -2.48
CA LEU A 472 13.52 11.28 -2.62
C LEU A 472 14.81 11.48 -1.84
N GLU A 473 14.65 11.76 -0.56
CA GLU A 473 15.73 12.01 0.39
C GLU A 473 16.09 10.72 1.12
N ALA A 474 17.33 10.65 1.58
CA ALA A 474 17.75 9.62 2.52
C ALA A 474 17.12 9.86 3.89
N ILE A 475 17.14 8.85 4.76
CA ILE A 475 16.44 8.89 6.06
C ILE A 475 16.95 10.02 6.96
N ASN A 476 18.21 10.40 6.84
CA ASN A 476 18.80 11.52 7.56
C ASN A 476 18.33 12.90 7.06
N GLY A 477 17.67 12.97 5.91
CA GLY A 477 17.19 14.19 5.25
C GLY A 477 18.14 14.75 4.18
N ASP A 478 19.27 14.09 3.93
CA ASP A 478 20.18 14.47 2.85
C ASP A 478 19.72 13.93 1.49
N GLY A 479 20.41 14.34 0.43
CA GLY A 479 20.27 13.69 -0.87
C GLY A 479 20.73 12.23 -0.83
N LEU A 480 20.08 11.37 -1.61
CA LEU A 480 20.46 9.96 -1.77
C LEU A 480 21.92 9.82 -2.24
N ALA A 481 22.75 9.14 -1.45
CA ALA A 481 24.12 8.83 -1.82
C ALA A 481 24.16 7.75 -2.92
N SER A 482 25.00 7.95 -3.94
CA SER A 482 25.23 6.96 -4.99
C SER A 482 26.63 7.10 -5.58
N ALA A 483 27.30 5.98 -5.81
CA ALA A 483 28.63 5.93 -6.43
C ALA A 483 28.61 6.19 -7.96
N THR A 484 27.43 6.32 -8.58
CA THR A 484 27.28 6.46 -10.05
C THR A 484 26.92 7.85 -10.55
N SER A 485 26.70 8.83 -9.68
CA SER A 485 26.41 10.20 -10.12
C SER A 485 27.39 11.21 -9.56
N ALA A 486 27.95 12.04 -10.44
CA ALA A 486 28.34 13.40 -10.07
C ALA A 486 27.21 14.03 -9.24
N PRO A 487 27.52 14.79 -8.18
CA PRO A 487 26.53 15.23 -7.20
C PRO A 487 25.35 15.89 -7.92
N ARG A 488 24.16 15.29 -7.81
CA ARG A 488 22.94 16.02 -8.13
C ARG A 488 22.92 17.20 -7.16
N LYS A 489 23.01 18.44 -7.66
CA LYS A 489 22.57 19.59 -6.86
C LYS A 489 21.17 19.25 -6.37
N SER A 490 20.92 19.33 -5.07
CA SER A 490 19.62 19.01 -4.50
C SER A 490 18.56 19.78 -5.30
N ALA A 491 17.55 19.07 -5.82
CA ALA A 491 16.31 19.72 -6.19
C ALA A 491 15.53 20.00 -4.89
N SER A 492 16.11 20.81 -4.01
CA SER A 492 15.44 21.38 -2.85
C SER A 492 15.15 22.85 -3.13
N ASP A 493 14.52 23.14 -4.26
CA ASP A 493 13.77 24.38 -4.45
C ASP A 493 12.29 24.11 -4.20
N SER A 494 11.99 23.71 -2.96
CA SER A 494 10.74 24.04 -2.28
C SER A 494 10.97 25.08 -1.18
N ARG A 495 12.07 25.83 -1.25
CA ARG A 495 12.25 27.10 -0.52
C ARG A 495 11.57 28.29 -1.21
N SER A 496 10.49 28.08 -1.96
CA SER A 496 9.67 29.20 -2.43
C SER A 496 8.79 29.72 -1.29
N LEU A 497 9.26 30.84 -0.73
CA LEU A 497 8.43 31.97 -0.28
C LEU A 497 7.40 31.69 0.83
N ILE A 498 7.87 31.36 2.03
CA ILE A 498 7.29 31.92 3.26
C ILE A 498 8.46 32.55 4.03
N GLY A 499 8.30 33.81 4.41
CA GLY A 499 9.35 34.70 4.87
C GLY A 499 10.32 34.08 5.89
N THR A 500 11.60 34.27 5.62
CA THR A 500 12.71 34.03 6.52
C THR A 500 12.58 34.90 7.77
N ALA A 501 12.24 34.29 8.91
CA ALA A 501 12.79 34.68 10.20
C ALA A 501 13.77 33.57 10.62
N ALA A 502 14.92 33.99 11.13
CA ALA A 502 16.09 33.17 11.38
C ALA A 502 15.80 31.92 12.24
N SER A 503 16.50 30.84 11.91
CA SER A 503 16.58 29.59 12.66
C SER A 503 17.08 29.86 14.09
N GLU A 504 16.16 29.93 15.05
CA GLU A 504 16.46 29.60 16.43
C GLU A 504 16.15 28.12 16.66
N ARG A 505 17.16 27.40 17.16
CA ARG A 505 17.00 26.03 17.68
C ARG A 505 15.92 26.05 18.75
N VAL A 506 14.78 25.43 18.47
CA VAL A 506 13.73 25.21 19.46
C VAL A 506 14.31 24.35 20.59
N LYS A 507 14.53 24.95 21.76
CA LYS A 507 14.75 24.22 23.01
C LYS A 507 13.46 23.52 23.39
N THR A 508 13.51 22.20 23.48
CA THR A 508 12.41 21.36 23.97
C THR A 508 12.45 21.29 25.49
N ASP A 509 12.03 22.37 26.17
CA ASP A 509 11.61 22.30 27.57
C ASP A 509 10.12 22.63 27.61
N TRP A 510 9.27 21.60 27.61
CA TRP A 510 7.83 21.74 27.79
C TRP A 510 7.43 21.20 29.17
N ALA A 511 6.91 22.08 30.02
CA ALA A 511 6.19 21.73 31.24
C ALA A 511 4.69 22.01 31.04
N PRO A 512 3.78 21.15 31.54
CA PRO A 512 2.35 21.34 31.35
C PRO A 512 1.84 22.53 32.19
N ALA A 513 1.17 23.48 31.54
CA ALA A 513 0.55 24.61 32.21
C ALA A 513 -0.67 24.16 33.05
N GLY A 514 -0.64 24.48 34.34
CA GLY A 514 -1.76 24.31 35.26
C GLY A 514 -2.95 25.20 34.87
N ARG A 515 -4.15 24.61 34.91
CA ARG A 515 -5.40 25.34 34.67
C ARG A 515 -5.66 26.30 35.84
N SER A 516 -5.83 27.58 35.54
CA SER A 516 -6.58 28.50 36.40
C SER A 516 -7.71 29.12 35.59
N ALA A 517 -8.89 29.13 36.21
CA ALA A 517 -10.12 29.65 35.63
C ALA A 517 -10.11 31.18 35.59
N GLY A 518 -10.49 31.75 34.45
CA GLY A 518 -10.64 33.20 34.30
C GLY A 518 -11.58 33.52 33.13
N ILE A 519 -12.75 34.05 33.48
CA ILE A 519 -13.82 34.52 32.59
C ILE A 519 -13.49 35.93 32.10
N VAL A 520 -13.48 36.18 30.78
CA VAL A 520 -13.76 37.47 30.08
C VAL A 520 -14.09 37.08 28.63
N GLY A 521 -15.16 37.45 27.93
CA GLY A 521 -15.94 38.68 27.83
C GLY A 521 -15.85 39.14 26.36
N VAL A 522 -16.91 38.91 25.58
CA VAL A 522 -16.99 39.15 24.12
C VAL A 522 -17.16 40.63 23.80
N SER A 523 -16.42 41.16 22.82
CA SER A 523 -16.83 42.33 22.03
C SER A 523 -16.15 42.34 20.64
N ALA A 524 -16.97 42.39 19.58
CA ALA A 524 -16.56 42.81 18.23
C ALA A 524 -16.29 44.33 18.18
N PRO A 525 -15.62 44.88 17.15
CA PRO A 525 -16.39 45.34 15.98
C PRO A 525 -15.66 45.31 14.61
N ALA A 526 -16.46 45.50 13.57
CA ALA A 526 -16.11 45.68 12.17
C ALA A 526 -15.69 47.12 11.80
N GLN A 527 -15.22 47.26 10.55
CA GLN A 527 -15.02 48.45 9.71
C GLN A 527 -13.72 49.26 9.87
N ARG A 528 -12.91 49.29 8.80
CA ARG A 528 -12.89 50.40 7.81
C ARG A 528 -11.90 50.13 6.67
N LEU A 529 -12.41 50.34 5.46
CA LEU A 529 -11.69 50.48 4.19
C LEU A 529 -11.75 51.98 3.84
N ALA A 530 -10.62 52.68 3.73
CA ALA A 530 -10.46 53.92 2.96
C ALA A 530 -9.01 54.46 3.07
N GLU A 531 -8.50 54.91 1.91
CA GLU A 531 -7.35 55.82 1.69
C GLU A 531 -5.94 55.21 1.87
N ALA A 532 -5.00 55.29 0.91
CA ALA A 532 -4.76 56.33 -0.09
C ALA A 532 -4.11 55.79 -1.40
N LYS A 533 -4.47 56.43 -2.52
CA LYS A 533 -3.78 56.43 -3.82
C LYS A 533 -3.03 57.77 -3.98
N GLN A 534 -2.01 57.77 -4.85
CA GLN A 534 -1.12 58.84 -5.38
C GLN A 534 0.32 58.63 -4.86
N ASP A 535 1.31 58.35 -5.70
CA ASP A 535 1.71 59.11 -6.89
C ASP A 535 2.16 58.31 -8.11
N VAL A 536 2.24 59.05 -9.21
CA VAL A 536 2.20 58.69 -10.62
C VAL A 536 3.58 58.82 -11.30
N ALA A 537 3.78 57.93 -12.29
CA ALA A 537 4.59 58.05 -13.52
C ALA A 537 6.13 58.08 -13.46
N SER A 538 6.71 57.09 -14.16
CA SER A 538 7.60 57.38 -15.29
C SER A 538 7.54 56.27 -16.35
N THR A 539 6.93 56.63 -17.48
CA THR A 539 7.44 56.45 -18.86
C THR A 539 7.42 55.05 -19.49
N ALA A 540 6.50 54.93 -20.45
CA ALA A 540 6.41 53.93 -21.50
C ALA A 540 7.61 53.93 -22.47
N LYS A 541 7.89 52.81 -23.12
CA LYS A 541 7.94 52.68 -24.61
C LYS A 541 8.34 51.28 -25.12
N ASN A 542 7.77 50.99 -26.28
CA ASN A 542 8.06 49.96 -27.31
C ASN A 542 7.17 48.71 -27.27
N GLU A 543 6.09 48.69 -28.08
CA GLU A 543 6.02 48.42 -29.54
C GLU A 543 6.00 46.91 -29.81
N SER A 544 4.80 46.36 -30.07
CA SER A 544 4.23 45.98 -31.39
C SER A 544 4.82 44.66 -31.92
N ASP A 545 4.09 43.68 -32.42
CA ASP A 545 3.07 43.80 -33.46
C ASP A 545 2.21 42.52 -33.62
N ALA A 546 1.05 42.73 -34.25
CA ALA A 546 0.07 41.87 -34.92
C ALA A 546 0.25 40.32 -34.95
N SER A 547 -0.82 39.51 -34.85
CA SER A 547 -1.96 39.54 -35.77
C SER A 547 -3.19 38.82 -35.21
N ALA A 548 -4.36 39.38 -35.49
CA ALA A 548 -5.69 38.84 -35.25
C ALA A 548 -6.26 38.22 -36.53
N GLU A 549 -7.13 37.22 -36.38
CA GLU A 549 -8.38 37.00 -37.15
C GLU A 549 -9.11 35.84 -36.44
N ALA A 550 -10.22 36.07 -35.75
CA ALA A 550 -11.60 36.26 -36.22
C ALA A 550 -12.40 34.97 -35.95
N LEU A 551 -13.41 35.07 -35.08
CA LEU A 551 -14.72 34.37 -35.17
C LEU A 551 -15.59 34.91 -34.01
N ALA A 552 -16.58 35.73 -34.38
CA ALA A 552 -17.73 36.07 -33.55
C ALA A 552 -18.88 35.15 -33.98
N ASP A 553 -19.52 34.46 -33.03
CA ASP A 553 -20.94 34.66 -32.71
C ASP A 553 -21.43 33.67 -31.65
N ASP A 554 -22.40 34.15 -30.87
CA ASP A 554 -23.44 33.43 -30.14
C ASP A 554 -23.14 32.79 -28.76
N ALA A 555 -23.71 33.40 -27.71
CA ALA A 555 -24.63 32.76 -26.74
C ALA A 555 -24.68 33.55 -25.41
N SER A 556 -25.40 34.67 -25.38
CA SER A 556 -25.87 35.33 -24.16
C SER A 556 -27.30 34.87 -23.85
N ALA A 557 -27.46 33.76 -23.15
CA ALA A 557 -28.80 33.25 -22.76
C ALA A 557 -28.76 32.28 -21.56
N ALA A 558 -28.03 32.60 -20.48
CA ALA A 558 -28.02 31.73 -19.28
C ALA A 558 -28.18 32.45 -17.92
N ASP A 559 -28.20 33.79 -17.88
CA ASP A 559 -28.27 34.53 -16.60
C ASP A 559 -29.69 34.95 -16.20
N SER A 560 -30.70 34.69 -17.02
CA SER A 560 -32.08 35.16 -16.78
C SER A 560 -32.97 34.15 -16.03
N GLU A 561 -32.57 32.87 -15.91
CA GLU A 561 -33.37 31.82 -15.25
C GLU A 561 -33.03 31.63 -13.76
N LEU A 562 -31.86 32.12 -13.32
CA LEU A 562 -31.38 31.98 -11.94
C LEU A 562 -31.98 33.01 -10.98
N GLU A 563 -32.31 34.22 -11.47
CA GLU A 563 -33.01 35.24 -10.68
C GLU A 563 -34.51 34.92 -10.47
N ALA A 564 -35.13 34.16 -11.38
CA ALA A 564 -36.54 33.79 -11.27
C ALA A 564 -36.80 32.70 -10.20
N LEU A 565 -35.81 31.84 -9.92
CA LEU A 565 -35.92 30.78 -8.91
C LEU A 565 -35.72 31.29 -7.48
N LEU A 566 -34.86 32.30 -7.30
CA LEU A 566 -34.59 32.92 -5.99
C LEU A 566 -35.76 33.78 -5.46
N ALA A 567 -36.70 34.18 -6.34
CA ALA A 567 -37.89 34.94 -5.96
C ALA A 567 -39.04 34.08 -5.41
N SER A 568 -38.94 32.74 -5.44
CA SER A 568 -40.09 31.85 -5.13
C SER A 568 -40.11 31.22 -3.74
N LEU A 569 -39.13 31.50 -2.86
CA LEU A 569 -38.98 30.79 -1.57
C LEU A 569 -38.93 31.70 -0.32
N GLY A 570 -39.64 32.84 -0.32
CA GLY A 570 -39.70 33.73 0.84
C GLY A 570 -41.12 34.14 1.27
N GLY A 571 -41.54 33.70 2.46
CA GLY A 571 -42.72 34.18 3.22
C GLY A 571 -43.77 33.08 3.46
N ASP A 572 -44.37 32.88 4.64
CA ASP A 572 -44.40 33.67 5.86
C ASP A 572 -44.96 32.80 7.03
N ALA A 573 -44.67 33.18 8.28
CA ALA A 573 -45.10 32.50 9.51
C ALA A 573 -46.57 32.78 9.89
N PRO A 574 -47.10 32.13 10.96
CA PRO A 574 -47.40 32.93 12.14
C PRO A 574 -47.11 32.28 13.52
N SER A 575 -47.07 33.16 14.51
CA SER A 575 -46.62 33.11 15.90
C SER A 575 -47.69 32.66 16.92
N THR A 576 -47.32 31.86 17.94
CA THR A 576 -47.20 32.15 19.41
C THR A 576 -48.46 32.12 20.29
N ASP A 577 -48.44 31.28 21.33
CA ASP A 577 -48.53 31.66 22.78
C ASP A 577 -48.50 30.35 23.64
N ALA A 578 -47.52 30.10 24.52
CA ALA A 578 -47.24 30.69 25.85
C ALA A 578 -48.00 30.00 27.01
N ALA A 579 -47.26 29.35 27.95
CA ALA A 579 -47.20 29.74 29.38
C ALA A 579 -46.65 28.64 30.34
N ALA A 580 -45.73 29.09 31.21
CA ALA A 580 -45.48 28.75 32.63
C ALA A 580 -44.66 27.49 33.05
N GLY A 581 -43.69 27.72 33.96
CA GLY A 581 -42.62 26.81 34.45
C GLY A 581 -42.99 25.91 35.65
N PRO A 582 -42.10 25.58 36.66
CA PRO A 582 -40.81 26.16 37.07
C PRO A 582 -39.65 25.13 37.27
N ALA A 583 -38.53 25.60 37.83
CA ALA A 583 -37.28 24.87 38.15
C ALA A 583 -37.31 24.06 39.46
N ALA A 584 -36.55 22.93 39.53
CA ALA A 584 -35.67 22.54 40.65
C ALA A 584 -35.01 21.14 40.48
N ALA A 585 -33.69 21.11 40.73
CA ALA A 585 -32.85 20.11 41.41
C ALA A 585 -32.75 18.63 40.93
N ALA A 586 -31.48 18.26 40.63
CA ALA A 586 -30.72 17.05 40.98
C ALA A 586 -31.35 15.66 40.79
N ASP A 587 -30.71 14.85 39.94
CA ASP A 587 -30.32 13.46 40.24
C ASP A 587 -29.29 12.96 39.22
N GLU A 588 -28.24 12.29 39.70
CA GLU A 588 -27.26 11.58 38.89
C GLU A 588 -27.93 10.40 38.15
N PRO A 589 -27.62 10.11 36.88
CA PRO A 589 -28.16 8.91 36.26
C PRO A 589 -27.44 7.66 36.80
N GLU A 590 -28.19 6.85 37.54
CA GLU A 590 -27.88 5.46 37.87
C GLU A 590 -27.39 4.70 36.63
N MET A 591 -26.28 3.96 36.77
CA MET A 591 -25.79 3.07 35.72
C MET A 591 -26.80 1.96 35.44
N ASP A 592 -26.98 1.69 34.16
CA ASP A 592 -27.83 0.63 33.62
C ASP A 592 -27.43 -0.76 34.18
N PRO A 593 -28.34 -1.50 34.82
CA PRO A 593 -28.07 -2.84 35.36
C PRO A 593 -27.69 -3.86 34.27
N GLU A 594 -28.05 -3.63 33.00
CA GLU A 594 -27.57 -4.47 31.89
C GLU A 594 -26.09 -4.26 31.61
N LEU A 595 -25.59 -3.03 31.75
CA LEU A 595 -24.17 -2.70 31.58
C LEU A 595 -23.32 -3.28 32.72
N GLU A 596 -23.87 -3.30 33.94
CA GLU A 596 -23.21 -3.89 35.10
C GLU A 596 -23.11 -5.42 35.01
N ALA A 597 -24.13 -6.07 34.42
CA ALA A 597 -24.10 -7.50 34.12
C ALA A 597 -23.10 -7.83 33.00
N LEU A 598 -22.97 -6.97 32.00
CA LEU A 598 -22.06 -7.14 30.87
C LEU A 598 -20.59 -6.98 31.29
N LEU A 599 -20.29 -6.02 32.16
CA LEU A 599 -18.96 -5.83 32.74
C LEU A 599 -18.54 -6.96 33.69
N LYS A 600 -19.47 -7.58 34.42
CA LYS A 600 -19.20 -8.79 35.21
C LYS A 600 -18.96 -10.05 34.38
N SER A 601 -19.39 -10.07 33.12
CA SER A 601 -19.24 -11.22 32.21
C SER A 601 -17.92 -11.22 31.42
N LEU A 602 -17.17 -10.11 31.45
CA LEU A 602 -15.94 -9.90 30.67
C LEU A 602 -14.67 -9.92 31.54
N GLY A 603 -14.64 -10.83 32.53
CA GLY A 603 -13.57 -10.97 33.54
C GLY A 603 -12.14 -10.76 33.04
#